data_AF-A0A954MS57-F1
#
_entry.id   AF-A0A954MS57-F1
#
_cell.length_a   1.000
_cell.length_b   1.000
_cell.length_c   1.000
_cell.angle_alpha   90.00
_cell.angle_beta   90.00
_cell.angle_gamma   90.00
#
_symmetry.space_group_name_H-M   'P 1'
#
loop_
_entity.id
_entity.type
_entity.pdbx_description
1 polymer ?
#
loop_
_entity_poly.entity_id
_entity_poly.type
_entity_poly.pdbx_seq_one_letter_code
_entity_poly.pdbx_strand_id
1 'polypeptide(L)'
;MFDNPNDPKSLLKSLELLCTSGIVGPQNWCGIDRDKLDESEIPEPLKDLYAFSGATLGDNEWCSPFSYEDHLVSFELLTIDDGKLVFAYENQGCWHAGTETGGEDPPVWLREPDGNWNQTPCKSRLSMFLVIMALRELIFGSRYHGSSSKLLGKFRKKKLHVAPLLLDAPFAFGSHSFHIVNANILVMDDSFCATNSTEYFEKFPKLFKDRTLENRPEKEYTSHEEMIRNRSAPWPFREGVARLQSQFHQQRAEYHSAKAAMFRQMLTDLQQNRPTNGNFF
;
A
#
# COMPACT_ATOMS: atom_id res chain seq x y z
N MET A 1 -8.67 -1.73 19.96
CA MET A 1 -7.78 -2.01 18.81
C MET A 1 -6.95 -0.79 18.42
N PHE A 2 -7.01 0.37 19.08
CA PHE A 2 -6.04 1.47 18.89
C PHE A 2 -5.95 2.23 20.22
N ASP A 3 -5.68 1.49 21.28
CA ASP A 3 -6.02 1.92 22.65
C ASP A 3 -4.97 2.89 23.22
N ASN A 4 -3.85 3.08 22.53
CA ASN A 4 -2.80 4.03 22.85
C ASN A 4 -2.40 4.87 21.62
N PRO A 5 -3.23 5.85 21.22
CA PRO A 5 -3.00 6.63 20.00
C PRO A 5 -1.81 7.60 20.09
N ASN A 6 -1.17 7.71 21.24
CA ASN A 6 0.02 8.53 21.44
C ASN A 6 1.33 7.73 21.36
N ASP A 7 1.24 6.39 21.27
CA ASP A 7 2.37 5.49 21.11
C ASP A 7 2.46 4.99 19.65
N PRO A 8 3.46 5.46 18.89
CA PRO A 8 3.66 5.10 17.48
C PRO A 8 3.71 3.59 17.25
N LYS A 9 4.40 2.85 18.12
CA LYS A 9 4.59 1.41 17.99
C LYS A 9 3.28 0.67 18.21
N SER A 10 2.53 1.05 19.25
CA SER A 10 1.21 0.50 19.51
C SER A 10 0.21 0.81 18.37
N LEU A 11 0.29 1.99 17.76
CA LEU A 11 -0.54 2.38 16.62
C LEU A 11 -0.28 1.49 15.40
N LEU A 12 0.98 1.34 15.00
CA LEU A 12 1.33 0.54 13.82
C LEU A 12 1.10 -0.95 14.07
N LYS A 13 1.35 -1.45 15.28
CA LYS A 13 1.02 -2.84 15.63
C LYS A 13 -0.48 -3.10 15.56
N SER A 14 -1.29 -2.13 15.95
CA SER A 14 -2.74 -2.19 15.84
C SER A 14 -3.22 -2.24 14.39
N LEU A 15 -2.60 -1.45 13.51
CA LEU A 15 -2.83 -1.49 12.08
C LEU A 15 -2.47 -2.86 11.49
N GLU A 16 -1.29 -3.39 11.82
CA GLU A 16 -0.85 -4.72 11.38
C GLU A 16 -1.86 -5.81 11.77
N LEU A 17 -2.32 -5.80 13.03
CA LEU A 17 -3.34 -6.75 13.51
C LEU A 17 -4.66 -6.62 12.74
N LEU A 18 -5.09 -5.39 12.42
CA LEU A 18 -6.28 -5.18 11.63
C LEU A 18 -6.09 -5.71 10.20
N CYS A 19 -4.98 -5.39 9.55
CA CYS A 19 -4.67 -5.84 8.19
C CYS A 19 -4.61 -7.37 8.08
N THR A 20 -4.02 -8.02 9.07
CA THR A 20 -3.84 -9.48 9.11
C THR A 20 -5.07 -10.24 9.60
N SER A 21 -6.07 -9.55 10.16
CA SER A 21 -7.34 -10.16 10.58
C SER A 21 -8.22 -10.65 9.42
N GLY A 22 -7.92 -10.24 8.19
CA GLY A 22 -8.70 -10.57 7.00
C GLY A 22 -9.99 -9.74 6.84
N ILE A 23 -10.25 -8.77 7.72
CA ILE A 23 -11.41 -7.88 7.64
C ILE A 23 -11.38 -7.06 6.35
N VAL A 24 -10.21 -6.51 6.01
CA VAL A 24 -9.92 -5.66 4.85
C VAL A 24 -8.49 -5.89 4.37
N GLY A 25 -8.19 -5.48 3.13
CA GLY A 25 -6.84 -5.54 2.54
C GLY A 25 -6.46 -6.88 1.89
N PRO A 26 -5.22 -7.02 1.41
CA PRO A 26 -4.70 -8.26 0.84
C PRO A 26 -4.74 -9.45 1.81
N GLN A 27 -4.79 -10.67 1.25
CA GLN A 27 -4.69 -11.90 2.03
C GLN A 27 -3.25 -12.27 2.40
N ASN A 28 -2.28 -11.83 1.61
CA ASN A 28 -0.87 -12.15 1.80
C ASN A 28 -0.09 -10.86 1.99
N TRP A 29 0.33 -10.60 3.22
CA TRP A 29 1.19 -9.48 3.55
C TRP A 29 2.65 -9.96 3.61
N CYS A 30 3.51 -9.22 2.95
CA CYS A 30 4.95 -9.43 2.88
C CYS A 30 5.67 -8.13 3.20
N GLY A 31 6.64 -8.20 4.10
CA GLY A 31 7.45 -7.08 4.52
C GLY A 31 8.85 -7.08 3.91
N ILE A 32 9.56 -5.97 4.11
CA ILE A 32 10.99 -5.86 3.84
C ILE A 32 11.75 -6.37 5.07
N ASP A 33 12.90 -6.99 4.84
CA ASP A 33 13.79 -7.44 5.90
C ASP A 33 14.16 -6.30 6.86
N ARG A 34 14.08 -6.54 8.18
CA ARG A 34 14.28 -5.48 9.16
C ARG A 34 15.71 -5.01 9.23
N ASP A 35 16.70 -5.88 9.02
CA ASP A 35 18.11 -5.48 9.05
C ASP A 35 18.39 -4.48 7.91
N LYS A 36 17.83 -4.74 6.72
CA LYS A 36 17.90 -3.80 5.59
C LYS A 36 17.28 -2.43 5.92
N LEU A 37 16.17 -2.40 6.67
CA LEU A 37 15.51 -1.17 7.07
C LEU A 37 16.29 -0.43 8.17
N ASP A 38 16.89 -1.16 9.10
CA ASP A 38 17.68 -0.59 10.20
C ASP A 38 19.00 0.03 9.70
N GLU A 39 19.56 -0.47 8.60
CA GLU A 39 20.68 0.14 7.88
C GLU A 39 20.30 1.44 7.13
N SER A 40 19.01 1.72 6.94
CA SER A 40 18.54 2.89 6.21
C SER A 40 18.27 4.10 7.11
N GLU A 41 18.55 5.30 6.60
CA GLU A 41 18.22 6.56 7.26
C GLU A 41 16.77 6.96 6.93
N ILE A 42 15.83 6.23 7.53
CA ILE A 42 14.39 6.57 7.54
C ILE A 42 13.85 6.51 8.98
N PRO A 43 12.74 7.22 9.28
CA PRO A 43 12.11 7.17 10.60
C PRO A 43 11.55 5.79 10.98
N GLU A 44 11.52 5.49 12.28
CA GLU A 44 11.03 4.21 12.83
C GLU A 44 9.60 3.84 12.37
N PRO A 45 8.62 4.77 12.29
CA PRO A 45 7.27 4.43 11.83
C PRO A 45 7.23 3.90 10.39
N LEU A 46 8.10 4.40 9.52
CA LEU A 46 8.22 3.90 8.14
C LEU A 46 8.89 2.54 8.13
N LYS A 47 9.95 2.32 8.94
CA LYS A 47 10.55 0.99 9.08
C LYS A 47 9.53 -0.03 9.56
N ASP A 48 8.74 0.29 10.58
CA ASP A 48 7.71 -0.61 11.12
C ASP A 48 6.65 -0.95 10.07
N LEU A 49 6.19 0.05 9.29
CA LEU A 49 5.22 -0.20 8.22
C LEU A 49 5.83 -1.03 7.08
N TYR A 50 7.03 -0.69 6.59
CA TYR A 50 7.68 -1.44 5.51
C TYR A 50 8.10 -2.85 5.93
N ALA A 51 8.49 -3.06 7.19
CA ALA A 51 8.81 -4.38 7.74
C ALA A 51 7.61 -5.33 7.72
N PHE A 52 6.39 -4.79 7.65
CA PHE A 52 5.16 -5.55 7.57
C PHE A 52 4.62 -5.63 6.13
N SER A 53 4.54 -4.51 5.42
CA SER A 53 3.82 -4.43 4.14
C SER A 53 4.68 -4.05 2.93
N GLY A 54 5.94 -3.70 3.13
CA GLY A 54 6.76 -3.05 2.10
C GLY A 54 7.08 -3.90 0.87
N ALA A 55 6.96 -5.23 0.97
CA ALA A 55 7.13 -6.16 -0.15
C ALA A 55 5.79 -6.73 -0.64
N THR A 56 4.66 -6.24 -0.12
CA THR A 56 3.34 -6.65 -0.56
C THR A 56 3.02 -5.95 -1.86
N LEU A 57 2.67 -6.71 -2.90
CA LEU A 57 2.27 -6.15 -4.17
C LEU A 57 0.83 -5.62 -4.10
N GLY A 58 0.63 -4.36 -4.47
CA GLY A 58 -0.68 -3.79 -4.72
C GLY A 58 -1.30 -4.32 -6.02
N ASP A 59 -2.54 -3.90 -6.29
CA ASP A 59 -3.33 -4.31 -7.46
C ASP A 59 -2.69 -3.92 -8.81
N ASN A 60 -1.74 -3.01 -8.79
CA ASN A 60 -0.98 -2.60 -9.95
C ASN A 60 0.41 -3.27 -10.01
N GLU A 61 0.80 -4.19 -9.13
CA GLU A 61 2.14 -4.86 -9.10
C GLU A 61 3.35 -3.95 -8.81
N TRP A 62 3.23 -2.62 -8.89
CA TRP A 62 4.36 -1.68 -8.68
C TRP A 62 4.29 -0.94 -7.35
N CYS A 63 3.10 -0.86 -6.76
CA CYS A 63 2.89 -0.05 -5.56
C CYS A 63 2.67 -0.93 -4.34
N SER A 64 2.94 -0.33 -3.18
CA SER A 64 2.46 -0.79 -1.88
C SER A 64 0.98 -1.20 -1.93
N PRO A 65 0.49 -2.08 -1.03
CA PRO A 65 -0.94 -2.36 -0.89
C PRO A 65 -1.78 -1.11 -0.53
N PHE A 66 -1.11 0.00 -0.20
CA PHE A 66 -1.70 1.31 0.05
C PHE A 66 -1.48 2.24 -1.16
N SER A 67 -2.25 2.03 -2.25
CA SER A 67 -2.01 2.67 -3.55
C SER A 67 -3.25 2.90 -4.44
N TYR A 68 -4.44 3.02 -3.85
CA TYR A 68 -5.70 3.22 -4.58
C TYR A 68 -6.03 4.70 -4.77
N GLU A 69 -6.14 5.47 -3.69
CA GLU A 69 -6.42 6.92 -3.76
C GLU A 69 -5.17 7.74 -3.39
N ASP A 70 -4.44 7.31 -2.38
CA ASP A 70 -3.10 7.79 -2.07
C ASP A 70 -2.10 6.63 -2.24
N HIS A 71 -0.84 6.98 -2.48
CA HIS A 71 0.23 6.02 -2.69
C HIS A 71 1.29 6.16 -1.60
N LEU A 72 1.52 5.07 -0.87
CA LEU A 72 2.77 4.89 -0.14
C LEU A 72 3.89 4.61 -1.14
N VAL A 73 4.91 5.47 -1.15
CA VAL A 73 6.12 5.29 -1.97
C VAL A 73 6.79 3.98 -1.55
N SER A 74 7.22 3.15 -2.50
CA SER A 74 7.99 1.94 -2.17
C SER A 74 9.33 2.30 -1.54
N PHE A 75 9.83 1.49 -0.62
CA PHE A 75 11.07 1.76 0.14
C PHE A 75 12.25 2.12 -0.77
N GLU A 76 12.43 1.41 -1.89
CA GLU A 76 13.50 1.63 -2.86
C GLU A 76 13.40 2.97 -3.63
N LEU A 77 12.28 3.67 -3.50
CA LEU A 77 11.95 4.90 -4.23
C LEU A 77 11.81 6.12 -3.33
N LEU A 78 12.06 5.96 -2.04
CA LEU A 78 12.12 7.08 -1.14
C LEU A 78 13.19 8.07 -1.63
N THR A 79 12.82 9.34 -1.69
CA THR A 79 13.68 10.41 -2.15
C THR A 79 13.67 11.54 -1.15
N ILE A 80 14.79 12.27 -1.07
CA ILE A 80 14.88 13.50 -0.29
C ILE A 80 14.65 14.66 -1.23
N ASP A 81 13.72 15.54 -0.87
CA ASP A 81 13.40 16.74 -1.62
C ASP A 81 13.29 17.94 -0.66
N ASP A 82 14.10 18.97 -0.89
CA ASP A 82 14.29 20.12 0.01
C ASP A 82 14.45 19.72 1.49
N GLY A 83 15.24 18.67 1.73
CA GLY A 83 15.54 18.17 3.07
C GLY A 83 14.40 17.41 3.75
N LYS A 84 13.37 17.00 2.99
CA LYS A 84 12.28 16.13 3.48
C LYS A 84 12.26 14.81 2.73
N LEU A 85 12.13 13.72 3.48
CA LEU A 85 11.95 12.38 2.94
C LEU A 85 10.51 12.25 2.41
N VAL A 86 10.34 12.19 1.09
CA VAL A 86 9.03 12.02 0.44
C VAL A 86 8.61 10.55 0.54
N PHE A 87 7.48 10.30 1.20
CA PHE A 87 7.01 8.93 1.48
C PHE A 87 5.59 8.65 0.98
N ALA A 88 4.80 9.67 0.63
CA ALA A 88 3.49 9.46 0.04
C ALA A 88 3.10 10.56 -0.96
N TYR A 89 2.23 10.19 -1.90
CA TYR A 89 1.65 11.11 -2.87
C TYR A 89 0.18 10.78 -3.13
N GLU A 90 -0.62 11.79 -3.42
CA GLU A 90 -1.99 11.60 -3.84
C GLU A 90 -2.05 11.16 -5.31
N ASN A 91 -3.02 10.30 -5.66
CA ASN A 91 -3.10 9.67 -6.99
C ASN A 91 -3.29 10.65 -8.15
N GLN A 92 -4.00 11.76 -7.96
CA GLN A 92 -4.14 12.84 -8.95
C GLN A 92 -2.96 13.81 -8.93
N GLY A 93 -1.96 13.56 -8.07
CA GLY A 93 -0.83 14.43 -7.87
C GLY A 93 -1.25 15.76 -7.29
N CYS A 94 -2.31 15.85 -6.47
CA CYS A 94 -2.69 17.12 -5.85
C CYS A 94 -1.81 17.49 -4.65
N TRP A 95 -1.17 16.50 -4.01
CA TRP A 95 -0.24 16.75 -2.91
C TRP A 95 0.81 15.64 -2.76
N HIS A 96 1.92 15.99 -2.09
CA HIS A 96 2.95 15.07 -1.61
C HIS A 96 3.10 15.21 -0.09
N ALA A 97 3.42 14.12 0.59
CA ALA A 97 3.78 14.11 2.00
C ALA A 97 5.26 13.80 2.19
N GLY A 98 5.89 14.57 3.06
CA GLY A 98 7.29 14.44 3.44
C GLY A 98 7.47 14.43 4.95
N THR A 99 8.59 13.89 5.42
CA THR A 99 8.94 13.85 6.84
C THR A 99 10.45 14.07 7.02
N GLU A 100 10.95 14.07 8.25
CA GLU A 100 12.39 14.09 8.49
C GLU A 100 13.02 12.76 8.07
N THR A 101 14.32 12.73 7.76
CA THR A 101 15.01 11.48 7.37
C THR A 101 15.18 10.50 8.53
N GLY A 102 14.96 10.92 9.78
CA GLY A 102 15.06 10.04 10.93
C GLY A 102 14.19 10.47 12.10
N GLY A 103 14.25 9.69 13.18
CA GLY A 103 13.55 9.94 14.43
C GLY A 103 12.47 8.90 14.74
N GLU A 104 12.01 8.92 15.99
CA GLU A 104 11.03 7.95 16.51
C GLU A 104 9.62 8.17 15.98
N ASP A 105 9.20 9.43 15.78
CA ASP A 105 7.89 9.77 15.21
C ASP A 105 7.86 11.24 14.73
N PRO A 106 8.61 11.58 13.66
CA PRO A 106 8.76 12.95 13.20
C PRO A 106 7.44 13.57 12.69
N PRO A 107 7.39 14.90 12.53
CA PRO A 107 6.25 15.57 11.92
C PRO A 107 6.08 15.18 10.44
N VAL A 108 4.90 15.47 9.89
CA VAL A 108 4.63 15.33 8.45
C VAL A 108 4.40 16.71 7.84
N TRP A 109 5.02 16.96 6.71
CA TRP A 109 4.79 18.14 5.88
C TRP A 109 4.05 17.74 4.62
N LEU A 110 3.25 18.68 4.11
CA LEU A 110 2.56 18.53 2.84
C LEU A 110 3.06 19.60 1.88
N ARG A 111 2.99 19.30 0.59
CA ARG A 111 3.16 20.29 -0.48
C ARG A 111 2.23 19.99 -1.63
N GLU A 112 1.83 21.02 -2.34
CA GLU A 112 1.25 20.90 -3.68
C GLU A 112 2.37 20.68 -4.72
N PRO A 113 2.09 20.23 -5.96
CA PRO A 113 3.11 19.80 -6.93
C PRO A 113 4.17 20.84 -7.27
N ASP A 114 3.74 22.08 -7.43
CA ASP A 114 4.60 23.21 -7.81
C ASP A 114 4.88 24.12 -6.59
N GLY A 115 4.55 23.65 -5.39
CA GLY A 115 4.65 24.39 -4.14
C GLY A 115 5.87 24.02 -3.32
N ASN A 116 6.24 24.92 -2.40
CA ASN A 116 7.17 24.60 -1.33
C ASN A 116 6.48 23.73 -0.27
N TRP A 117 7.27 23.02 0.53
CA TRP A 117 6.76 22.42 1.77
C TRP A 117 6.04 23.46 2.63
N ASN A 118 4.85 23.09 3.11
CA ASN A 118 4.08 23.95 4.00
C ASN A 118 4.94 24.36 5.20
N GLN A 119 4.91 25.64 5.57
CA GLN A 119 5.75 26.15 6.67
C GLN A 119 5.39 25.50 8.02
N THR A 120 4.13 25.08 8.18
CA THR A 120 3.66 24.37 9.36
C THR A 120 3.37 22.92 8.98
N PRO A 121 3.91 21.94 9.74
CA PRO A 121 3.59 20.54 9.51
C PRO A 121 2.09 20.30 9.68
N CYS A 122 1.59 19.23 9.04
CA CYS A 122 0.30 18.68 9.38
C CYS A 122 0.23 18.44 10.89
N LYS A 123 -0.96 18.54 11.48
CA LYS A 123 -1.14 18.30 12.92
C LYS A 123 -0.82 16.85 13.34
N SER A 124 -0.64 15.97 12.36
CA SER A 124 -0.37 14.55 12.55
C SER A 124 1.13 14.27 12.62
N ARG A 125 1.52 13.42 13.56
CA ARG A 125 2.83 12.75 13.53
C ARG A 125 2.83 11.66 12.45
N LEU A 126 4.01 11.24 12.04
CA LEU A 126 4.21 10.27 10.96
C LEU A 126 3.40 8.98 11.19
N SER A 127 3.48 8.38 12.37
CA SER A 127 2.76 7.15 12.71
C SER A 127 1.25 7.28 12.53
N MET A 128 0.66 8.36 13.04
CA MET A 128 -0.78 8.64 12.88
C MET A 128 -1.15 8.88 11.41
N PHE A 129 -0.31 9.62 10.67
CA PHE A 129 -0.54 9.86 9.24
C PHE A 129 -0.55 8.54 8.45
N LEU A 130 0.44 7.68 8.68
CA LEU A 130 0.56 6.37 8.04
C LEU A 130 -0.62 5.45 8.38
N VAL A 131 -1.07 5.43 9.63
CA VAL A 131 -2.25 4.67 10.04
C VAL A 131 -3.50 5.15 9.31
N ILE A 132 -3.76 6.46 9.26
CA ILE A 132 -4.95 6.99 8.59
C ILE A 132 -4.88 6.70 7.09
N MET A 133 -3.74 6.95 6.45
CA MET A 133 -3.54 6.64 5.04
C MET A 133 -3.82 5.15 4.78
N ALA A 134 -3.22 4.24 5.54
CA ALA A 134 -3.45 2.81 5.40
C ALA A 134 -4.92 2.44 5.60
N LEU A 135 -5.63 3.01 6.58
CA LEU A 135 -7.06 2.75 6.80
C LEU A 135 -7.93 3.26 5.64
N ARG A 136 -7.61 4.42 5.06
CA ARG A 136 -8.29 4.92 3.84
C ARG A 136 -8.06 3.96 2.69
N GLU A 137 -6.81 3.61 2.44
CA GLU A 137 -6.43 2.72 1.35
C GLU A 137 -6.98 1.30 1.51
N LEU A 138 -7.14 0.79 2.74
CA LEU A 138 -7.81 -0.48 2.98
C LEU A 138 -9.29 -0.43 2.60
N ILE A 139 -9.98 0.72 2.75
CA ILE A 139 -11.37 0.86 2.34
C ILE A 139 -11.50 0.79 0.82
N PHE A 140 -10.75 1.63 0.11
CA PHE A 140 -10.76 1.69 -1.36
C PHE A 140 -10.14 0.44 -1.99
N GLY A 141 -9.21 -0.17 -1.25
CA GLY A 141 -8.46 -1.35 -1.61
C GLY A 141 -9.03 -2.68 -1.14
N SER A 142 -10.23 -2.70 -0.59
CA SER A 142 -10.92 -3.96 -0.28
C SER A 142 -11.65 -4.55 -1.48
N ARG A 143 -11.92 -5.86 -1.41
CA ARG A 143 -12.71 -6.54 -2.44
C ARG A 143 -14.13 -5.99 -2.52
N TYR A 144 -14.78 -5.82 -1.37
CA TYR A 144 -16.12 -5.24 -1.30
C TYR A 144 -16.07 -3.88 -0.64
N HIS A 145 -16.45 -2.85 -1.39
CA HIS A 145 -16.52 -1.48 -0.91
C HIS A 145 -17.86 -0.84 -1.24
N GLY A 146 -18.21 0.20 -0.50
CA GLY A 146 -19.50 0.86 -0.66
C GLY A 146 -19.49 2.25 -0.06
N SER A 147 -20.43 3.07 -0.52
CA SER A 147 -20.67 4.39 0.05
C SER A 147 -22.15 4.65 0.23
N SER A 148 -22.48 5.32 1.33
CA SER A 148 -23.84 5.73 1.66
C SER A 148 -23.81 6.71 2.81
N SER A 149 -24.73 7.66 2.87
CA SER A 149 -24.83 8.50 4.08
C SER A 149 -25.37 7.70 5.28
N LYS A 150 -24.91 8.04 6.50
CA LYS A 150 -25.45 7.52 7.77
C LYS A 150 -25.30 6.00 7.93
N LEU A 151 -24.17 5.43 7.50
CA LEU A 151 -23.88 3.99 7.58
C LEU A 151 -23.97 3.42 8.99
N LEU A 152 -23.36 4.06 9.99
CA LEU A 152 -23.37 3.62 11.38
C LEU A 152 -24.81 3.54 11.91
N GLY A 153 -25.65 4.52 11.55
CA GLY A 153 -27.08 4.49 11.87
C GLY A 153 -27.82 3.32 11.21
N LYS A 154 -27.50 3.00 9.94
CA LYS A 154 -28.06 1.85 9.21
C LYS A 154 -27.63 0.52 9.85
N PHE A 155 -26.37 0.37 10.22
CA PHE A 155 -25.85 -0.83 10.86
C PHE A 155 -26.43 -1.05 12.27
N ARG A 156 -26.55 0.02 13.07
CA ARG A 156 -27.23 -0.05 14.39
C ARG A 156 -28.69 -0.47 14.27
N LYS A 157 -29.43 0.03 13.27
CA LYS A 157 -30.83 -0.40 12.99
C LYS A 157 -30.92 -1.89 12.63
N LYS A 158 -29.85 -2.45 12.08
CA LYS A 158 -29.70 -3.89 11.79
C LYS A 158 -29.16 -4.69 12.98
N LYS A 159 -29.06 -4.07 14.17
CA LYS A 159 -28.53 -4.66 15.41
C LYS A 159 -27.09 -5.16 15.29
N LEU A 160 -26.29 -4.56 14.40
CA LEU A 160 -24.85 -4.85 14.35
C LEU A 160 -24.12 -4.01 15.39
N HIS A 161 -23.12 -4.60 16.04
CA HIS A 161 -22.25 -3.90 16.97
C HIS A 161 -21.36 -2.91 16.21
N VAL A 162 -21.30 -1.66 16.69
CA VAL A 162 -20.47 -0.60 16.11
C VAL A 162 -19.49 -0.12 17.17
N ALA A 163 -18.20 -0.35 16.95
CA ALA A 163 -17.13 0.11 17.83
C ALA A 163 -16.34 1.24 17.15
N PRO A 164 -16.04 2.34 17.88
CA PRO A 164 -15.09 3.32 17.38
C PRO A 164 -13.71 2.68 17.26
N LEU A 165 -12.99 3.00 16.19
CA LEU A 165 -11.62 2.53 15.96
C LEU A 165 -10.63 3.67 16.15
N LEU A 166 -10.86 4.80 15.48
CA LEU A 166 -10.05 6.01 15.53
C LEU A 166 -10.97 7.19 15.21
N LEU A 167 -10.99 8.25 16.02
CA LEU A 167 -11.96 9.34 15.86
C LEU A 167 -11.26 10.68 15.64
N ASP A 168 -11.83 11.49 14.75
CA ASP A 168 -11.42 12.86 14.43
C ASP A 168 -9.91 13.03 14.23
N ALA A 169 -9.30 12.03 13.61
CA ALA A 169 -7.86 11.98 13.46
C ALA A 169 -7.41 12.86 12.29
N PRO A 170 -6.49 13.81 12.51
CA PRO A 170 -6.07 14.75 11.48
C PRO A 170 -5.35 14.04 10.33
N PHE A 171 -5.65 14.42 9.10
CA PHE A 171 -5.01 13.86 7.91
C PHE A 171 -5.07 14.84 6.75
N ALA A 172 -3.94 15.05 6.08
CA ALA A 172 -3.80 15.95 4.94
C ALA A 172 -4.60 17.27 5.11
N PHE A 173 -5.76 17.36 4.44
CA PHE A 173 -6.66 18.53 4.41
C PHE A 173 -7.95 18.35 5.24
N GLY A 174 -7.94 17.54 6.29
CA GLY A 174 -9.14 17.31 7.11
C GLY A 174 -8.91 16.43 8.32
N SER A 175 -9.97 15.73 8.73
CA SER A 175 -9.92 14.74 9.80
C SER A 175 -10.87 13.60 9.46
N HIS A 176 -10.50 12.38 9.86
CA HIS A 176 -11.25 11.18 9.55
C HIS A 176 -11.62 10.41 10.83
N SER A 177 -12.78 9.76 10.78
CA SER A 177 -13.29 8.90 11.83
C SER A 177 -13.55 7.49 11.30
N PHE A 178 -12.88 6.51 11.88
CA PHE A 178 -12.97 5.09 11.55
C PHE A 178 -13.72 4.30 12.62
N HIS A 179 -14.51 3.34 12.18
CA HIS A 179 -15.27 2.43 13.02
C HIS A 179 -15.18 1.01 12.50
N ILE A 180 -15.30 0.04 13.40
CA ILE A 180 -15.46 -1.37 13.06
C ILE A 180 -16.88 -1.82 13.38
N VAL A 181 -17.54 -2.44 12.42
CA VAL A 181 -18.88 -3.01 12.57
C VAL A 181 -18.80 -4.53 12.59
N ASN A 182 -19.25 -5.11 13.69
CA ASN A 182 -19.27 -6.55 13.98
C ASN A 182 -17.97 -7.29 13.62
N ALA A 183 -16.83 -6.63 13.86
CA ALA A 183 -15.48 -7.12 13.55
C ALA A 183 -15.27 -7.55 12.09
N ASN A 184 -16.03 -7.02 11.13
CA ASN A 184 -15.96 -7.47 9.73
C ASN A 184 -16.12 -6.35 8.70
N ILE A 185 -16.57 -5.16 9.10
CA ILE A 185 -16.71 -4.02 8.20
C ILE A 185 -15.94 -2.85 8.78
N LEU A 186 -15.03 -2.29 7.99
CA LEU A 186 -14.39 -1.01 8.27
C LEU A 186 -15.27 0.11 7.71
N VAL A 187 -15.52 1.15 8.49
CA VAL A 187 -16.33 2.33 8.09
C VAL A 187 -15.52 3.59 8.32
N MET A 188 -15.50 4.49 7.33
CA MET A 188 -14.90 5.82 7.41
C MET A 188 -15.96 6.90 7.24
N ASP A 189 -15.92 7.90 8.11
CA ASP A 189 -16.73 9.14 8.08
C ASP A 189 -18.24 8.93 7.94
N ASP A 190 -18.75 7.81 8.48
CA ASP A 190 -20.15 7.41 8.40
C ASP A 190 -20.69 7.34 6.94
N SER A 191 -19.77 7.26 5.98
CA SER A 191 -20.02 7.51 4.55
C SER A 191 -19.42 6.46 3.62
N PHE A 192 -18.25 5.92 3.96
CA PHE A 192 -17.59 4.86 3.21
C PHE A 192 -17.48 3.60 4.07
N CYS A 193 -17.56 2.43 3.46
CA CYS A 193 -17.32 1.17 4.15
C CYS A 193 -16.71 0.12 3.25
N ALA A 194 -16.01 -0.83 3.87
CA ALA A 194 -15.41 -1.94 3.17
C ALA A 194 -15.36 -3.22 4.01
N THR A 195 -15.29 -4.35 3.31
CA THR A 195 -15.15 -5.70 3.89
C THR A 195 -14.55 -6.65 2.84
N ASN A 196 -13.89 -7.70 3.30
CA ASN A 196 -13.55 -8.86 2.46
C ASN A 196 -14.52 -10.04 2.67
N SER A 197 -15.51 -9.92 3.55
CA SER A 197 -16.44 -11.01 3.85
C SER A 197 -17.56 -11.11 2.82
N THR A 198 -17.62 -12.23 2.11
CA THR A 198 -18.71 -12.54 1.17
C THR A 198 -20.07 -12.59 1.87
N GLU A 199 -20.12 -13.04 3.14
CA GLU A 199 -21.37 -13.03 3.92
C GLU A 199 -21.96 -11.61 4.02
N TYR A 200 -21.13 -10.61 4.31
CA TYR A 200 -21.60 -9.22 4.44
C TYR A 200 -21.94 -8.59 3.09
N PHE A 201 -21.22 -8.95 2.03
CA PHE A 201 -21.57 -8.58 0.67
C PHE A 201 -22.99 -9.08 0.31
N GLU A 202 -23.26 -10.37 0.52
CA GLU A 202 -24.57 -10.99 0.24
C GLU A 202 -25.68 -10.43 1.14
N LYS A 203 -25.37 -10.11 2.39
CA LYS A 203 -26.31 -9.52 3.35
C LYS A 203 -26.67 -8.07 3.02
N PHE A 204 -25.76 -7.34 2.37
CA PHE A 204 -25.93 -5.92 2.01
C PHE A 204 -25.63 -5.64 0.52
N PRO A 205 -26.35 -6.28 -0.42
CA PRO A 205 -26.00 -6.29 -1.85
C PRO A 205 -26.26 -4.93 -2.54
N LYS A 206 -27.02 -4.04 -1.91
CA LYS A 206 -27.25 -2.67 -2.40
C LYS A 206 -26.20 -1.68 -1.88
N LEU A 207 -25.43 -2.07 -0.88
CA LEU A 207 -24.42 -1.22 -0.26
C LEU A 207 -23.05 -1.49 -0.86
N PHE A 208 -22.66 -2.77 -0.92
CA PHE A 208 -21.36 -3.17 -1.41
C PHE A 208 -21.37 -3.44 -2.92
N LYS A 209 -20.27 -3.08 -3.57
CA LYS A 209 -19.91 -3.48 -4.92
C LYS A 209 -18.74 -4.46 -4.84
N ASP A 210 -18.70 -5.46 -5.73
CA ASP A 210 -17.54 -6.33 -5.87
C ASP A 210 -16.56 -5.68 -6.85
N ARG A 211 -15.39 -5.29 -6.35
CA ARG A 211 -14.34 -4.66 -7.15
C ARG A 211 -13.83 -5.57 -8.26
N THR A 212 -13.91 -6.89 -8.12
CA THR A 212 -13.51 -7.81 -9.20
C THR A 212 -14.50 -7.80 -10.37
N LEU A 213 -15.72 -7.31 -10.14
CA LEU A 213 -16.77 -7.20 -11.15
C LEU A 213 -16.97 -5.77 -11.65
N GLU A 214 -16.43 -4.77 -10.95
CA GLU A 214 -16.23 -3.47 -11.55
C GLU A 214 -15.37 -3.74 -12.79
N ASN A 215 -15.98 -3.61 -13.97
CA ASN A 215 -15.24 -3.45 -15.20
C ASN A 215 -14.30 -2.29 -14.92
N ARG A 216 -13.07 -2.60 -14.46
CA ARG A 216 -11.94 -1.84 -14.92
C ARG A 216 -12.22 -1.85 -16.41
N PRO A 217 -12.39 -0.68 -17.05
CA PRO A 217 -12.05 -0.64 -18.45
C PRO A 217 -10.76 -1.46 -18.59
N GLU A 218 -10.40 -1.92 -19.77
CA GLU A 218 -8.97 -1.79 -20.04
C GLU A 218 -8.71 -0.28 -19.86
N LYS A 219 -8.52 0.18 -18.61
CA LYS A 219 -7.79 1.37 -18.31
C LYS A 219 -6.53 0.94 -19.00
N GLU A 220 -6.29 1.56 -20.15
CA GLU A 220 -4.98 2.05 -20.49
C GLU A 220 -4.43 2.58 -19.16
N TYR A 221 -3.91 1.67 -18.33
CA TYR A 221 -2.79 1.96 -17.48
C TYR A 221 -1.90 2.58 -18.50
N THR A 222 -1.77 3.90 -18.40
CA THR A 222 -0.80 4.64 -19.16
C THR A 222 0.46 3.82 -18.91
N SER A 223 0.91 3.05 -19.89
CA SER A 223 1.95 2.04 -19.68
C SER A 223 3.11 2.75 -19.00
N HIS A 224 3.98 2.08 -18.25
CA HIS A 224 5.12 2.81 -17.65
C HIS A 224 5.83 3.66 -18.69
N GLU A 225 5.90 3.17 -19.93
CA GLU A 225 6.39 3.92 -21.06
C GLU A 225 5.58 5.19 -21.36
N GLU A 226 4.25 5.15 -21.36
CA GLU A 226 3.41 6.34 -21.46
C GLU A 226 3.50 7.25 -20.23
N MET A 227 3.61 6.73 -19.00
CA MET A 227 3.84 7.54 -17.79
C MET A 227 5.19 8.26 -17.86
N ILE A 228 6.26 7.54 -18.25
CA ILE A 228 7.59 8.08 -18.49
C ILE A 228 7.55 9.12 -19.61
N ARG A 229 6.69 8.95 -20.63
CA ARG A 229 6.53 9.90 -21.74
C ARG A 229 5.56 11.04 -21.43
N ASN A 230 4.74 10.92 -20.38
CA ASN A 230 3.73 11.91 -20.03
C ASN A 230 4.38 13.20 -19.54
N ARG A 231 4.42 14.22 -20.40
CA ARG A 231 5.05 15.50 -20.07
C ARG A 231 4.30 16.33 -19.03
N SER A 232 3.04 16.01 -18.73
CA SER A 232 2.32 16.67 -17.64
C SER A 232 2.66 16.10 -16.26
N ALA A 233 3.28 14.91 -16.19
CA ALA A 233 3.75 14.35 -14.93
C ALA A 233 5.09 15.00 -14.51
N PRO A 234 5.31 15.25 -13.20
CA PRO A 234 6.56 15.81 -12.69
C PRO A 234 7.78 14.98 -13.10
N TRP A 235 8.91 15.64 -13.40
CA TRP A 235 10.13 14.95 -13.82
C TRP A 235 10.63 13.90 -12.81
N PRO A 236 10.72 14.18 -11.49
CA PRO A 236 11.20 13.18 -10.52
C PRO A 236 10.34 11.92 -10.49
N PHE A 237 9.03 12.06 -10.68
CA PHE A 237 8.11 10.94 -10.76
C PHE A 237 8.38 10.08 -12.00
N ARG A 238 8.47 10.71 -13.18
CA ARG A 238 8.78 10.03 -14.45
C ARG A 238 10.12 9.32 -14.40
N GLU A 239 11.12 9.98 -13.81
CA GLU A 239 12.45 9.43 -13.61
C GLU A 239 12.43 8.25 -12.63
N GLY A 240 11.69 8.34 -11.53
CA GLY A 240 11.48 7.23 -10.59
C GLY A 240 10.85 6.03 -11.28
N VAL A 241 9.79 6.25 -12.06
CA VAL A 241 9.13 5.20 -12.86
C VAL A 241 10.12 4.60 -13.88
N ALA A 242 10.92 5.42 -14.55
CA ALA A 242 11.93 4.94 -15.50
C ALA A 242 13.02 4.10 -14.83
N ARG A 243 13.54 4.53 -13.68
CA ARG A 243 14.55 3.80 -12.89
C ARG A 243 14.00 2.47 -12.41
N LEU A 244 12.76 2.43 -11.92
CA LEU A 244 12.08 1.20 -11.55
C LEU A 244 11.96 0.23 -12.72
N GLN A 245 11.45 0.69 -13.85
CA GLN A 245 11.30 -0.17 -15.03
C GLN A 245 12.66 -0.70 -15.49
N SER A 246 13.69 0.14 -15.47
CA SER A 246 15.06 -0.29 -15.76
C SER A 246 15.54 -1.40 -14.80
N GLN A 247 15.35 -1.22 -13.49
CA GLN A 247 15.74 -2.21 -12.48
C GLN A 247 14.93 -3.51 -12.61
N PHE A 248 13.62 -3.40 -12.80
CA PHE A 248 12.74 -4.55 -13.02
C PHE A 248 13.15 -5.35 -14.25
N HIS A 249 13.39 -4.68 -15.38
CA HIS A 249 13.87 -5.33 -16.60
C HIS A 249 15.25 -5.97 -16.41
N GLN A 250 16.14 -5.33 -15.65
CA GLN A 250 17.45 -5.89 -15.31
C GLN A 250 17.33 -7.15 -14.46
N GLN A 251 16.59 -7.11 -13.35
CA GLN A 251 16.36 -8.28 -12.47
C GLN A 251 15.71 -9.43 -13.22
N ARG A 252 14.73 -9.13 -14.09
CA ARG A 252 14.07 -10.14 -14.92
C ARG A 252 15.04 -10.76 -15.94
N ALA A 253 15.93 -9.96 -16.54
CA ALA A 253 16.98 -10.46 -17.43
C ALA A 253 17.96 -11.37 -16.67
N GLU A 254 18.39 -10.98 -15.47
CA GLU A 254 19.26 -11.79 -14.60
C GLU A 254 18.61 -13.12 -14.22
N TYR A 255 17.34 -13.10 -13.79
CA TYR A 255 16.56 -14.30 -13.50
C TYR A 255 16.49 -15.25 -14.70
N HIS A 256 16.14 -14.74 -15.88
CA HIS A 256 16.05 -15.56 -17.09
C HIS A 256 17.42 -16.08 -17.54
N SER A 257 18.48 -15.32 -17.35
CA SER A 257 19.86 -15.75 -17.63
C SER A 257 20.29 -16.90 -16.71
N ALA A 258 20.03 -16.78 -15.40
CA ALA A 258 20.32 -17.82 -14.42
C ALA A 258 19.53 -19.11 -14.72
N LYS A 259 18.24 -18.98 -15.03
CA LYS A 259 17.39 -20.12 -15.40
C LYS A 259 17.85 -20.81 -16.68
N ALA A 260 18.29 -20.04 -17.69
CA ALA A 260 18.87 -20.59 -18.91
C ALA A 260 20.19 -21.32 -18.64
N ALA A 261 21.03 -20.81 -17.73
CA ALA A 261 22.26 -21.48 -17.30
C ALA A 261 21.98 -22.82 -16.62
N MET A 262 20.99 -22.87 -15.73
CA MET A 262 20.53 -24.11 -15.09
C MET A 262 20.08 -25.15 -16.13
N PHE A 263 19.26 -24.77 -17.10
CA PHE A 263 18.82 -25.72 -18.15
C PHE A 263 19.96 -26.20 -19.04
N ARG A 264 20.93 -25.33 -19.36
CA ARG A 264 22.15 -25.74 -20.08
C ARG A 264 22.92 -26.80 -19.30
N GLN A 265 23.07 -26.61 -17.99
CA GLN A 265 23.71 -27.61 -17.13
C GLN A 265 22.95 -28.94 -17.14
N MET A 266 21.63 -28.91 -16.95
CA MET A 266 20.79 -30.13 -17.00
C MET A 266 20.93 -30.87 -18.34
N LEU A 267 21.01 -30.14 -19.46
CA LEU A 267 21.22 -30.74 -20.77
C LEU A 267 22.60 -31.39 -20.88
N THR A 268 23.65 -30.74 -20.39
CA THR A 268 25.00 -31.31 -20.33
C THR A 268 25.02 -32.59 -19.50
N ASP A 269 24.38 -32.60 -18.33
CA ASP A 269 24.31 -33.77 -17.45
C ASP A 269 23.56 -34.94 -18.12
N LEU A 270 22.44 -34.65 -18.80
CA LEU A 270 21.69 -35.66 -19.57
C LEU A 270 22.50 -36.23 -20.74
N GLN A 271 23.31 -35.40 -21.39
CA GLN A 271 24.17 -35.83 -22.50
C GLN A 271 25.33 -36.71 -22.01
N GLN A 272 25.94 -36.37 -20.87
CA GLN A 272 27.02 -37.15 -20.26
C GLN A 272 26.52 -38.50 -19.72
N ASN A 273 25.31 -38.53 -19.18
CA ASN A 273 24.68 -39.76 -18.68
C ASN A 273 23.89 -40.51 -19.75
N ARG A 274 24.05 -40.15 -21.02
CA ARG A 274 23.39 -40.86 -22.13
C ARG A 274 23.92 -42.30 -22.15
N PRO A 275 23.09 -43.33 -21.95
CA PRO A 275 23.56 -44.71 -22.02
C PRO A 275 24.16 -44.94 -23.41
N THR A 276 25.45 -45.26 -23.46
CA THR A 276 26.10 -45.73 -24.68
C THR A 276 25.44 -47.05 -25.01
N ASN A 277 24.76 -47.14 -26.17
CA ASN A 277 24.15 -48.36 -26.66
C ASN A 277 25.14 -49.53 -26.53
N GLY A 278 24.93 -50.31 -25.49
CA GLY A 278 25.73 -51.46 -25.12
C GLY A 278 24.77 -52.47 -24.51
N ASN A 279 24.19 -53.28 -25.40
CA ASN A 279 23.41 -54.47 -25.11
C ASN A 279 22.02 -54.26 -24.50
N PHE A 280 21.08 -53.81 -25.33
CA PHE A 280 19.73 -54.37 -25.27
C PHE A 280 19.79 -55.73 -26.00
N PHE A 281 20.00 -56.80 -25.24
CA PHE A 281 19.69 -58.17 -25.66
C PHE A 281 18.19 -58.40 -25.56
#